data_AF-A0A0A0KA55-F1
#
_entry.id   AF-A0A0A0KA55-F1
#
_cell.length_a   1.000
_cell.length_b   1.000
_cell.length_c   1.000
_cell.angle_alpha   90.00
_cell.angle_beta   90.00
_cell.angle_gamma   90.00
#
_symmetry.space_group_name_H-M   'P 1'
#
loop_
_entity.id
_entity.type
_entity.pdbx_description
1 polymer ?
#
loop_
_entity_poly.entity_id
_entity_poly.type
_entity_poly.pdbx_seq_one_letter_code
_entity_poly.pdbx_strand_id
1 'polypeptide(L)'
;MQASQLHRGSHMAKRLCYQPLQEVDAYYFSQFQSLGRQLYSNVGNQRGHFNVQDIGDRYCTLESSSGSHGYATHNSTSTVTFSPNGSPVSQQDYRSNPSDQHNSPDNTYGSSVSGSSITDDISDFRHKLLELETVMLGPDSDVIYSFDSIYQEGTDNPEMGTWGQVMDAITKGNLKKILIACAKAVSDNDALMAQWLMDELRKMVSVCGEPMQRLGAYMLEGLVARLASSGSCIYKSLRCKEPARAELLSYMHLLYEVCPYFKFGYMSANGAIAEAMKDEDRVHIIDFQISQGTQWVTLIQAFAGRPGGPPHIRITGIDDPASAYARGGGLDIVGKRLSKLAKLFNVPFEFHSASISGCNVHQNNLGIRRGEALAVNFAFMLHHMPDESVSTENHRDRLLRLVKSLSPKVVTLVEQESNTNTAAFFPRFVETLDYYNAMFESIDVTLPRQHKERINIEQHCLAREVVNILACEGAERVERHELLGKWRLRFGLAGFTPYPLSSLVNATIKTLLDNYSNRYRLEEREGALYLGWMDRDLVASCAWK
;
A
#
# COMPACT_ATOMS: atom_id res chain seq x y z
N MET A 1 -6.79 -73.00 18.64
CA MET A 1 -5.46 -73.64 18.47
C MET A 1 -4.60 -72.75 17.59
N GLN A 2 -3.28 -72.85 17.73
CA GLN A 2 -2.23 -72.17 16.95
C GLN A 2 -2.37 -72.43 15.43
N ALA A 3 -2.17 -71.43 14.56
CA ALA A 3 -0.92 -71.12 13.82
C ALA A 3 -0.72 -72.00 12.56
N SER A 4 -0.05 -71.62 11.45
CA SER A 4 0.68 -70.39 11.05
C SER A 4 1.16 -70.47 9.58
N GLN A 5 1.44 -69.31 8.94
CA GLN A 5 2.42 -69.11 7.83
C GLN A 5 2.13 -69.78 6.44
N LEU A 6 2.63 -69.34 5.27
CA LEU A 6 3.32 -68.11 4.82
C LEU A 6 3.28 -67.91 3.28
N HIS A 7 3.46 -66.65 2.85
CA HIS A 7 4.17 -66.15 1.64
C HIS A 7 3.58 -66.09 0.20
N ARG A 8 3.87 -64.93 -0.42
CA ARG A 8 3.95 -64.52 -1.85
C ARG A 8 2.66 -64.59 -2.71
N GLY A 9 2.32 -63.60 -3.55
CA GLY A 9 2.89 -62.26 -3.71
C GLY A 9 2.72 -61.65 -5.13
N SER A 10 2.21 -60.42 -5.19
CA SER A 10 2.29 -59.41 -6.28
C SER A 10 1.04 -59.10 -7.15
N HIS A 11 0.95 -57.81 -7.49
CA HIS A 11 0.07 -57.09 -8.42
C HIS A 11 -1.45 -57.03 -8.23
N MET A 12 -1.92 -55.92 -7.64
CA MET A 12 -2.76 -54.97 -8.40
C MET A 12 -2.59 -53.52 -7.91
N ALA A 13 -2.77 -52.56 -8.81
CA ALA A 13 -2.44 -51.15 -8.58
C ALA A 13 -3.52 -50.41 -7.77
N LYS A 14 -3.10 -49.47 -6.90
CA LYS A 14 -3.97 -48.44 -6.33
C LYS A 14 -3.54 -47.07 -6.84
N ARG A 15 -4.48 -46.33 -7.46
CA ARG A 15 -4.36 -44.89 -7.68
C ARG A 15 -4.20 -44.19 -6.32
N LEU A 16 -3.13 -43.42 -6.16
CA LEU A 16 -3.00 -42.42 -5.10
C LEU A 16 -3.24 -41.04 -5.72
N CYS A 17 -4.22 -40.31 -5.21
CA CYS A 17 -4.32 -38.87 -5.48
C CYS A 17 -3.20 -38.17 -4.72
N TYR A 18 -2.21 -37.67 -5.44
CA TYR A 18 -1.26 -36.69 -4.90
C TYR A 18 -1.98 -35.34 -4.75
N GLN A 19 -2.13 -34.88 -3.52
CA GLN A 19 -2.37 -33.45 -3.25
C GLN A 19 -1.00 -32.76 -3.05
N PRO A 20 -0.68 -31.68 -3.78
CA PRO A 20 0.52 -30.90 -3.52
C PRO A 20 0.30 -30.01 -2.28
N LEU A 21 0.79 -30.48 -1.13
CA LEU A 21 0.68 -29.79 0.16
C LEU A 21 2.02 -29.88 0.90
N GLN A 22 3.09 -29.36 0.28
CA GLN A 22 4.44 -29.43 0.88
C GLN A 22 5.41 -28.30 0.52
N GLU A 23 5.35 -27.69 -0.67
CA GLU A 23 6.31 -26.64 -1.07
C GLU A 23 6.17 -25.35 -0.26
N VAL A 24 4.94 -24.89 -0.03
CA VAL A 24 4.67 -23.61 0.66
C VAL A 24 5.27 -23.58 2.08
N ASP A 25 5.18 -24.67 2.84
CA ASP A 25 5.78 -24.74 4.18
C ASP A 25 7.32 -24.82 4.15
N ALA A 26 7.93 -25.29 3.05
CA ALA A 26 9.38 -25.35 2.91
C ALA A 26 10.01 -23.96 2.78
N TYR A 27 9.37 -23.02 2.07
CA TYR A 27 9.81 -21.62 1.99
C TYR A 27 9.86 -20.95 3.37
N TYR A 28 8.81 -21.11 4.19
CA TYR A 28 8.82 -20.57 5.57
C TYR A 28 9.82 -21.30 6.49
N PHE A 29 10.05 -22.61 6.28
CA PHE A 29 11.06 -23.35 7.04
C PHE A 29 12.50 -22.95 6.69
N SER A 30 12.77 -22.64 5.43
CA SER A 30 14.01 -22.00 4.98
C SER A 30 14.24 -20.68 5.71
N GLN A 31 13.19 -19.84 5.81
CA GLN A 31 13.24 -18.55 6.49
C GLN A 31 13.62 -18.68 7.99
N PHE A 32 13.07 -19.68 8.70
CA PHE A 32 13.45 -19.95 10.10
C PHE A 32 14.93 -20.35 10.27
N GLN A 33 15.54 -21.03 9.30
CA GLN A 33 16.94 -21.46 9.36
C GLN A 33 17.91 -20.39 8.85
N SER A 34 17.51 -19.58 7.85
CA SER A 34 18.33 -18.53 7.25
C SER A 34 18.61 -17.38 8.23
N LEU A 35 17.56 -16.78 8.82
CA LEU A 35 17.73 -15.75 9.86
C LEU A 35 18.45 -16.31 11.10
N GLY A 36 18.18 -17.56 11.45
CA GLY A 36 18.88 -18.27 12.53
C GLY A 36 20.36 -18.48 12.28
N ARG A 37 20.85 -18.48 11.02
CA ARG A 37 22.29 -18.45 10.73
C ARG A 37 22.86 -17.04 10.85
N GLN A 38 22.23 -16.05 10.22
CA GLN A 38 22.78 -14.68 10.15
C GLN A 38 22.97 -14.04 11.54
N LEU A 39 22.07 -14.30 12.49
CA LEU A 39 22.18 -13.76 13.86
C LEU A 39 23.22 -14.50 14.74
N TYR A 40 23.60 -15.73 14.39
CA TYR A 40 24.56 -16.54 15.16
C TYR A 40 25.94 -16.67 14.49
N SER A 41 26.09 -16.27 13.22
CA SER A 41 27.34 -16.44 12.46
C SER A 41 28.37 -15.32 12.60
N ASN A 42 28.15 -14.32 13.45
CA ASN A 42 29.09 -13.21 13.67
C ASN A 42 30.31 -13.57 14.56
N VAL A 43 30.89 -14.76 14.32
CA VAL A 43 32.29 -15.08 14.62
C VAL A 43 32.84 -15.96 13.48
N GLY A 44 33.41 -15.35 12.45
CA GLY A 44 34.16 -16.07 11.42
C GLY A 44 33.98 -15.54 9.99
N ASN A 45 35.02 -14.87 9.48
CA ASN A 45 35.12 -14.49 8.07
C ASN A 45 35.09 -15.73 7.14
N GLN A 46 34.12 -15.80 6.22
CA GLN A 46 34.38 -16.28 4.84
C GLN A 46 33.23 -15.93 3.88
N ARG A 47 33.60 -15.38 2.72
CA ARG A 47 32.70 -14.87 1.68
C ARG A 47 32.27 -16.00 0.74
N GLY A 48 31.06 -16.51 0.89
CA GLY A 48 30.50 -17.54 0.01
C GLY A 48 29.80 -16.95 -1.22
N HIS A 49 30.35 -17.18 -2.42
CA HIS A 49 29.62 -16.93 -3.66
C HIS A 49 28.58 -18.03 -3.89
N PHE A 50 27.31 -17.66 -4.05
CA PHE A 50 26.29 -18.58 -4.55
C PHE A 50 26.39 -18.68 -6.06
N ASN A 51 26.47 -19.91 -6.58
CA ASN A 51 26.49 -20.21 -8.00
C ASN A 51 25.29 -21.14 -8.28
N VAL A 52 24.31 -20.68 -9.05
CA VAL A 52 23.11 -21.45 -9.39
C VAL A 52 23.27 -22.02 -10.79
N GLN A 53 23.00 -23.31 -10.94
CA GLN A 53 23.31 -24.07 -12.15
C GLN A 53 22.22 -23.93 -13.22
N ASP A 54 22.67 -23.79 -14.46
CA ASP A 54 21.89 -23.47 -15.64
C ASP A 54 20.96 -24.61 -16.11
N ILE A 55 19.71 -24.29 -16.45
CA ILE A 55 18.73 -25.21 -17.06
C ILE A 55 17.91 -24.49 -18.14
N GLY A 56 18.42 -24.52 -19.37
CA GLY A 56 17.66 -24.93 -20.55
C GLY A 56 16.63 -23.96 -21.13
N ASP A 57 17.08 -23.14 -22.09
CA ASP A 57 16.24 -22.28 -22.92
C ASP A 57 15.08 -23.02 -23.63
N ARG A 58 13.89 -22.40 -23.57
CA ARG A 58 12.88 -22.46 -24.64
C ARG A 58 12.19 -21.12 -24.81
N TYR A 59 12.42 -20.51 -25.98
CA TYR A 59 11.75 -19.31 -26.45
C TYR A 59 10.25 -19.56 -26.67
N CYS A 60 9.40 -18.61 -26.27
CA CYS A 60 8.00 -18.51 -26.68
C CYS A 60 7.64 -17.03 -26.83
N THR A 61 7.34 -16.60 -28.05
CA THR A 61 6.80 -15.28 -28.37
C THR A 61 5.31 -15.22 -28.05
N LEU A 62 4.85 -14.11 -27.45
CA LEU A 62 3.43 -13.85 -27.24
C LEU A 62 2.79 -13.39 -28.55
N GLU A 63 2.12 -14.30 -29.27
CA GLU A 63 1.22 -13.93 -30.37
C GLU A 63 -0.17 -13.56 -29.86
N SER A 64 -0.69 -12.43 -30.34
CA SER A 64 -2.03 -11.92 -30.04
C SER A 64 -3.08 -12.65 -30.87
N SER A 65 -4.00 -13.40 -30.24
CA SER A 65 -5.13 -14.02 -30.95
C SER A 65 -6.36 -13.13 -30.97
N SER A 66 -6.70 -12.63 -32.17
CA SER A 66 -7.94 -11.88 -32.44
C SER A 66 -9.08 -12.84 -32.83
N GLY A 67 -10.00 -13.08 -31.89
CA GLY A 67 -11.16 -13.96 -32.10
C GLY A 67 -12.40 -13.21 -32.59
N SER A 68 -12.53 -12.99 -33.90
CA SER A 68 -13.80 -12.55 -34.52
C SER A 68 -14.68 -13.76 -34.81
N HIS A 69 -15.94 -13.78 -34.32
CA HIS A 69 -16.95 -14.76 -34.72
C HIS A 69 -18.38 -14.20 -34.73
N GLY A 70 -18.90 -14.01 -35.96
CA GLY A 70 -20.18 -14.52 -36.46
C GLY A 70 -21.47 -14.40 -35.63
N TYR A 71 -22.43 -13.66 -36.18
CA TYR A 71 -23.85 -13.72 -35.83
C TYR A 71 -24.45 -15.13 -36.00
N ALA A 72 -25.38 -15.50 -35.11
CA ALA A 72 -26.46 -16.43 -35.43
C ALA A 72 -27.75 -16.00 -34.71
N THR A 73 -28.74 -15.57 -35.48
CA THR A 73 -30.10 -15.24 -35.03
C THR A 73 -30.92 -16.51 -34.85
N HIS A 74 -31.66 -16.64 -33.73
CA HIS A 74 -32.91 -17.39 -33.72
C HIS A 74 -33.92 -16.81 -32.72
N ASN A 75 -35.11 -16.49 -33.22
CA ASN A 75 -36.27 -16.07 -32.44
C ASN A 75 -36.89 -17.26 -31.70
N SER A 76 -37.48 -17.03 -30.53
CA SER A 76 -38.91 -17.36 -30.31
C SER A 76 -39.51 -16.72 -29.05
N THR A 77 -40.67 -16.15 -29.28
CA THR A 77 -41.62 -15.46 -28.41
C THR A 77 -42.15 -16.27 -27.22
N SER A 78 -42.57 -15.57 -26.16
CA SER A 78 -43.74 -15.92 -25.36
C SER A 78 -44.35 -14.65 -24.75
N THR A 79 -45.65 -14.43 -24.98
CA THR A 79 -46.39 -13.20 -24.64
C THR A 79 -47.64 -13.54 -23.83
N VAL A 80 -47.87 -12.89 -22.66
CA VAL A 80 -49.15 -12.75 -21.92
C VAL A 80 -49.09 -11.44 -21.08
N THR A 81 -50.18 -10.88 -20.53
CA THR A 81 -51.07 -9.91 -21.20
C THR A 81 -51.81 -9.02 -20.16
N PHE A 82 -51.40 -7.74 -20.06
CA PHE A 82 -52.19 -6.55 -19.64
C PHE A 82 -52.80 -6.37 -18.22
N SER A 83 -52.86 -5.09 -17.81
CA SER A 83 -53.55 -4.45 -16.65
C SER A 83 -55.05 -4.14 -16.96
N PRO A 84 -55.83 -3.21 -16.32
CA PRO A 84 -55.67 -2.38 -15.10
C PRO A 84 -56.98 -2.21 -14.21
N ASN A 85 -56.98 -1.16 -13.36
CA ASN A 85 -58.12 -0.37 -12.79
C ASN A 85 -58.82 -0.76 -11.46
N GLY A 86 -59.11 0.27 -10.64
CA GLY A 86 -60.18 0.23 -9.62
C GLY A 86 -60.02 1.11 -8.36
N SER A 87 -60.22 2.43 -8.45
CA SER A 87 -60.61 3.30 -7.29
C SER A 87 -62.11 3.61 -7.40
N PRO A 88 -62.88 3.93 -6.32
CA PRO A 88 -62.94 5.34 -5.86
C PRO A 88 -63.31 5.62 -4.37
N VAL A 89 -62.87 6.81 -3.91
CA VAL A 89 -63.61 7.84 -3.11
C VAL A 89 -64.37 7.50 -1.82
N SER A 90 -63.97 8.17 -0.72
CA SER A 90 -64.87 9.02 0.11
C SER A 90 -64.07 10.08 0.87
N GLN A 91 -64.52 11.35 0.86
CA GLN A 91 -63.87 12.54 1.43
C GLN A 91 -64.52 13.00 2.77
N GLN A 92 -64.07 14.17 3.26
CA GLN A 92 -64.69 15.13 4.20
C GLN A 92 -64.24 15.05 5.68
N ASP A 93 -63.97 16.16 6.41
CA ASP A 93 -64.13 17.58 6.04
C ASP A 93 -63.17 18.59 6.73
N TYR A 94 -63.34 19.89 6.41
CA TYR A 94 -62.40 21.02 6.52
C TYR A 94 -62.43 21.95 7.78
N ARG A 95 -61.38 22.80 7.89
CA ARG A 95 -61.25 24.13 8.59
C ARG A 95 -61.11 24.11 10.14
N SER A 96 -60.33 24.96 10.83
CA SER A 96 -60.07 26.42 10.65
C SER A 96 -58.85 26.97 11.45
N ASN A 97 -58.21 28.05 10.97
CA ASN A 97 -57.38 29.03 11.73
C ASN A 97 -58.29 30.10 12.42
N PRO A 98 -57.87 31.07 13.31
CA PRO A 98 -56.56 31.79 13.35
C PRO A 98 -56.01 32.32 14.73
N SER A 99 -54.85 33.01 14.66
CA SER A 99 -54.38 34.26 15.35
C SER A 99 -54.34 34.48 16.88
N ASP A 100 -53.15 34.84 17.41
CA ASP A 100 -52.74 36.14 18.08
C ASP A 100 -51.49 35.92 18.99
N GLN A 101 -50.36 36.65 18.94
CA GLN A 101 -49.98 38.08 19.05
C GLN A 101 -49.63 38.60 20.48
N HIS A 102 -48.69 39.55 20.55
CA HIS A 102 -48.02 40.23 21.70
C HIS A 102 -46.59 39.74 22.05
N ASN A 103 -45.56 40.57 22.29
CA ASN A 103 -45.38 42.05 22.17
C ASN A 103 -43.87 42.40 21.98
N SER A 104 -43.59 43.57 21.39
CA SER A 104 -42.27 44.25 21.35
C SER A 104 -42.06 45.12 22.64
N PRO A 105 -40.95 45.85 22.93
CA PRO A 105 -40.26 46.78 21.99
C PRO A 105 -38.72 46.96 22.08
N ASP A 106 -38.21 47.58 21.01
CA ASP A 106 -37.13 48.59 20.89
C ASP A 106 -35.78 48.46 21.63
N ASN A 107 -34.70 48.55 20.83
CA ASN A 107 -33.90 49.77 20.85
C ASN A 107 -33.20 50.07 19.51
N THR A 108 -33.42 51.29 19.04
CA THR A 108 -32.93 51.88 17.78
C THR A 108 -31.46 52.30 17.87
N TYR A 109 -30.66 52.12 16.82
CA TYR A 109 -29.70 53.16 16.39
C TYR A 109 -29.16 52.96 14.95
N GLY A 110 -29.24 54.02 14.13
CA GLY A 110 -28.23 54.38 13.12
C GLY A 110 -28.09 53.53 11.85
N SER A 111 -28.89 53.83 10.82
CA SER A 111 -28.56 53.45 9.43
C SER A 111 -27.43 54.31 8.85
N SER A 112 -26.63 53.75 7.94
CA SER A 112 -26.13 54.48 6.76
C SER A 112 -25.77 53.50 5.64
N VAL A 113 -26.24 53.81 4.44
CA VAL A 113 -26.02 53.02 3.22
C VAL A 113 -24.60 53.24 2.72
N SER A 114 -23.91 52.16 2.35
CA SER A 114 -22.90 52.21 1.29
C SER A 114 -23.07 50.97 0.43
N GLY A 115 -23.48 51.18 -0.82
CA GLY A 115 -23.50 50.10 -1.81
C GLY A 115 -22.10 49.91 -2.37
N SER A 116 -21.65 48.65 -2.46
CA SER A 116 -20.57 48.27 -3.35
C SER A 116 -20.95 46.98 -4.04
N SER A 117 -20.75 46.95 -5.36
CA SER A 117 -21.09 45.85 -6.25
C SER A 117 -20.29 44.60 -5.94
N ILE A 118 -20.94 43.44 -6.09
CA ILE A 118 -20.25 42.18 -6.37
C ILE A 118 -19.54 42.34 -7.72
N THR A 119 -18.21 42.28 -7.70
CA THR A 119 -17.38 41.91 -8.85
C THR A 119 -16.35 40.91 -8.36
N ASP A 120 -16.11 39.87 -9.16
CA ASP A 120 -15.26 38.73 -8.81
C ASP A 120 -13.88 39.12 -8.29
N ASP A 121 -13.44 38.46 -7.22
CA ASP A 121 -12.07 37.96 -7.21
C ASP A 121 -11.96 36.59 -6.51
N ILE A 122 -12.24 35.54 -7.30
CA ILE A 122 -12.02 34.14 -6.90
C ILE A 122 -10.52 33.87 -6.67
N SER A 123 -9.60 34.69 -7.23
CA SER A 123 -8.16 34.52 -7.02
C SER A 123 -7.70 35.00 -5.64
N ASP A 124 -8.26 36.11 -5.12
CA ASP A 124 -7.96 36.61 -3.77
C ASP A 124 -8.40 35.62 -2.67
N PHE A 125 -9.57 35.01 -2.82
CA PHE A 125 -10.01 33.94 -1.89
C PHE A 125 -9.11 32.70 -1.97
N ARG A 126 -8.63 32.35 -3.17
CA ARG A 126 -7.73 31.21 -3.40
C ARG A 126 -6.32 31.47 -2.85
N HIS A 127 -5.82 32.70 -2.94
CA HIS A 127 -4.56 33.10 -2.31
C HIS A 127 -4.64 33.07 -0.79
N LYS A 128 -5.74 33.56 -0.18
CA LYS A 128 -5.95 33.48 1.27
C LYS A 128 -6.07 32.05 1.79
N LEU A 129 -6.58 31.12 0.98
CA LEU A 129 -6.59 29.69 1.28
C LEU A 129 -5.17 29.09 1.25
N LEU A 130 -4.33 29.49 0.28
CA LEU A 130 -2.93 29.08 0.19
C LEU A 130 -2.06 29.68 1.30
N GLU A 131 -2.32 30.92 1.73
CA GLU A 131 -1.66 31.51 2.91
C GLU A 131 -2.03 30.72 4.19
N LEU A 132 -3.30 30.37 4.38
CA LEU A 132 -3.73 29.53 5.50
C LEU A 132 -3.10 28.12 5.46
N GLU A 133 -3.02 27.50 4.27
CA GLU A 133 -2.35 26.21 4.08
C GLU A 133 -0.85 26.31 4.43
N THR A 134 -0.18 27.39 4.01
CA THR A 134 1.24 27.66 4.34
C THR A 134 1.45 27.86 5.84
N VAL A 135 0.56 28.63 6.50
CA VAL A 135 0.61 28.85 7.96
C VAL A 135 0.35 27.56 8.75
N MET A 136 -0.46 26.63 8.22
CA MET A 136 -0.73 25.33 8.84
C MET A 136 0.39 24.30 8.68
N LEU A 137 1.28 24.46 7.69
CA LEU A 137 2.38 23.52 7.40
C LEU A 137 3.70 23.85 8.13
N GLY A 138 3.82 25.06 8.68
CA GLY A 138 4.95 25.48 9.50
C GLY A 138 6.20 25.95 8.72
N PRO A 139 7.19 26.57 9.39
CA PRO A 139 8.25 27.32 8.69
C PRO A 139 9.33 26.48 7.99
N ASP A 140 9.43 25.18 8.25
CA ASP A 140 10.57 24.34 7.80
C ASP A 140 10.35 23.65 6.44
N SER A 141 9.41 24.16 5.61
CA SER A 141 9.18 23.69 4.24
C SER A 141 10.07 24.42 3.21
N ASP A 142 11.40 24.35 3.40
CA ASP A 142 12.40 24.85 2.44
C ASP A 142 12.55 23.95 1.19
N VAL A 143 11.56 23.08 0.91
CA VAL A 143 11.35 22.51 -0.42
C VAL A 143 10.64 23.54 -1.30
N ILE A 144 11.37 24.59 -1.65
CA ILE A 144 10.98 25.51 -2.72
C ILE A 144 10.79 24.67 -4.00
N TYR A 145 9.62 24.79 -4.62
CA TYR A 145 9.28 24.14 -5.88
C TYR A 145 10.30 24.50 -6.97
N SER A 146 11.27 23.63 -7.23
CA SER A 146 12.07 23.67 -8.47
C SER A 146 11.25 23.13 -9.65
N PHE A 147 10.08 23.74 -9.87
CA PHE A 147 9.16 23.46 -10.97
C PHE A 147 9.15 24.59 -12.01
N ASP A 148 9.45 25.83 -11.60
CA ASP A 148 9.60 26.98 -12.50
C ASP A 148 10.88 26.94 -13.36
N SER A 149 11.84 26.07 -13.03
CA SER A 149 13.09 25.89 -13.78
C SER A 149 12.93 25.25 -15.17
N ILE A 150 11.70 24.93 -15.58
CA ILE A 150 11.36 24.45 -16.94
C ILE A 150 10.71 25.55 -17.80
N TYR A 151 10.28 26.68 -17.22
CA TYR A 151 9.50 27.71 -17.91
C TYR A 151 10.07 29.14 -17.75
N GLN A 152 11.31 29.35 -18.20
CA GLN A 152 11.81 30.69 -18.53
C GLN A 152 12.61 30.70 -19.84
N GLU A 153 11.93 31.00 -20.95
CA GLU A 153 12.39 31.99 -21.94
C GLU A 153 11.28 32.30 -22.96
N GLY A 154 11.18 33.57 -23.37
CA GLY A 154 10.46 33.99 -24.57
C GLY A 154 8.95 34.25 -24.43
N THR A 155 8.54 35.49 -24.72
CA THR A 155 7.16 35.81 -25.14
C THR A 155 6.90 35.27 -26.54
N ASP A 156 6.46 34.02 -26.62
CA ASP A 156 5.87 33.42 -27.82
C ASP A 156 4.76 32.42 -27.42
N ASN A 157 3.89 32.08 -28.36
CA ASN A 157 2.61 31.40 -28.11
C ASN A 157 2.81 30.06 -27.35
N PRO A 158 2.27 29.90 -26.11
CA PRO A 158 2.73 28.85 -25.18
C PRO A 158 2.53 27.42 -25.70
N GLU A 159 1.46 27.17 -26.46
CA GLU A 159 1.18 25.86 -27.08
C GLU A 159 2.28 25.43 -28.08
N MET A 160 2.85 26.38 -28.81
CA MET A 160 3.84 26.08 -29.86
C MET A 160 5.21 25.73 -29.26
N GLY A 161 5.59 26.39 -28.15
CA GLY A 161 6.78 26.04 -27.37
C GLY A 161 6.67 24.65 -26.76
N THR A 162 5.51 24.28 -26.20
CA THR A 162 5.26 22.94 -25.66
C THR A 162 5.37 21.86 -26.73
N TRP A 163 4.83 22.07 -27.94
CA TRP A 163 4.94 21.09 -29.03
C TRP A 163 6.39 20.87 -29.48
N GLY A 164 7.18 21.95 -29.60
CA GLY A 164 8.61 21.85 -29.93
C GLY A 164 9.41 21.02 -28.91
N GLN A 165 9.15 21.22 -27.61
CA GLN A 165 9.79 20.44 -26.55
C GLN A 165 9.38 18.96 -26.55
N VAL A 166 8.13 18.64 -26.88
CA VAL A 166 7.64 17.25 -26.99
C VAL A 166 8.28 16.54 -28.19
N MET A 167 8.36 17.19 -29.35
CA MET A 167 9.00 16.63 -30.54
C MET A 167 10.52 16.43 -30.35
N ASP A 168 11.18 17.36 -29.65
CA ASP A 168 12.58 17.22 -29.23
C ASP A 168 12.77 16.04 -28.27
N ALA A 169 11.86 15.87 -27.28
CA ALA A 169 11.89 14.75 -26.35
C ALA A 169 11.71 13.40 -27.05
N ILE A 170 10.80 13.29 -28.03
CA ILE A 170 10.63 12.09 -28.87
C ILE A 170 11.90 11.81 -29.68
N THR A 171 12.43 12.83 -30.36
CA THR A 171 13.66 12.71 -31.17
C THR A 171 14.88 12.27 -30.34
N LYS A 172 14.98 12.73 -29.09
CA LYS A 172 16.04 12.38 -28.14
C LYS A 172 15.74 11.12 -27.30
N GLY A 173 14.59 10.46 -27.51
CA GLY A 173 14.19 9.28 -26.74
C GLY A 173 13.95 9.54 -25.24
N ASN A 174 13.63 10.76 -24.83
CA ASN A 174 13.42 11.13 -23.43
C ASN A 174 12.05 10.65 -22.92
N LEU A 175 12.01 9.37 -22.56
CA LEU A 175 10.80 8.68 -22.11
C LEU A 175 10.11 9.37 -20.91
N LYS A 176 10.86 9.89 -19.93
CA LYS A 176 10.30 10.59 -18.76
C LYS A 176 9.49 11.82 -19.20
N LYS A 177 10.03 12.65 -20.09
CA LYS A 177 9.32 13.85 -20.61
C LYS A 177 8.04 13.47 -21.37
N ILE A 178 8.09 12.41 -22.18
CA ILE A 178 6.93 11.97 -23.00
C ILE A 178 5.82 11.39 -22.10
N LEU A 179 6.17 10.63 -21.06
CA LEU A 179 5.22 10.16 -20.05
C LEU A 179 4.50 11.32 -19.35
N ILE A 180 5.25 12.34 -18.92
CA ILE A 180 4.71 13.55 -18.27
C ILE A 180 3.80 14.32 -19.25
N ALA A 181 4.23 14.54 -20.50
CA ALA A 181 3.42 15.20 -21.51
C ALA A 181 2.11 14.43 -21.80
N CYS A 182 2.17 13.10 -21.85
CA CYS A 182 1.00 12.25 -22.06
C CYS A 182 0.01 12.35 -20.88
N ALA A 183 0.51 12.35 -19.65
CA ALA A 183 -0.33 12.55 -18.47
C ALA A 183 -0.95 13.95 -18.42
N LYS A 184 -0.23 14.99 -18.89
CA LYS A 184 -0.77 16.35 -19.00
C LYS A 184 -1.90 16.40 -20.02
N ALA A 185 -1.72 15.83 -21.23
CA ALA A 185 -2.76 15.74 -22.24
C ALA A 185 -4.02 15.01 -21.74
N VAL A 186 -3.85 13.89 -21.02
CA VAL A 186 -4.95 13.18 -20.35
C VAL A 186 -5.65 14.04 -19.29
N SER A 187 -4.89 14.85 -18.53
CA SER A 187 -5.44 15.76 -17.51
C SER A 187 -6.18 16.96 -18.11
N ASP A 188 -5.77 17.42 -19.29
CA ASP A 188 -6.37 18.53 -20.03
C ASP A 188 -7.55 18.07 -20.92
N ASN A 189 -7.83 16.76 -20.93
CA ASN A 189 -8.83 16.12 -21.79
C ASN A 189 -8.54 16.24 -23.30
N ASP A 190 -7.28 16.43 -23.69
CA ASP A 190 -6.83 16.34 -25.09
C ASP A 190 -6.60 14.87 -25.47
N ALA A 191 -7.68 14.22 -25.90
CA ALA A 191 -7.69 12.83 -26.30
C ALA A 191 -6.83 12.54 -27.54
N LEU A 192 -6.64 13.52 -28.45
CA LEU A 192 -5.87 13.32 -29.68
C LEU A 192 -4.37 13.32 -29.38
N MET A 193 -3.90 14.33 -28.63
CA MET A 193 -2.51 14.40 -28.18
C MET A 193 -2.17 13.24 -27.25
N ALA A 194 -3.06 12.90 -26.31
CA ALA A 194 -2.87 11.75 -25.43
C ALA A 194 -2.74 10.44 -26.23
N GLN A 195 -3.63 10.16 -27.20
CA GLN A 195 -3.54 8.93 -27.98
C GLN A 195 -2.24 8.86 -28.81
N TRP A 196 -1.87 9.95 -29.49
CA TRP A 196 -0.62 9.99 -30.25
C TRP A 196 0.62 9.77 -29.36
N LEU A 197 0.68 10.43 -28.20
CA LEU A 197 1.77 10.23 -27.25
C LEU A 197 1.82 8.79 -26.71
N MET A 198 0.67 8.14 -26.46
CA MET A 198 0.63 6.72 -26.12
C MET A 198 1.19 5.83 -27.23
N ASP A 199 0.92 6.15 -28.50
CA ASP A 199 1.46 5.39 -29.63
C ASP A 199 2.97 5.56 -29.81
N GLU A 200 3.55 6.73 -29.47
CA GLU A 200 5.01 6.86 -29.37
C GLU A 200 5.58 6.12 -28.14
N LEU A 201 4.94 6.23 -26.97
CA LEU A 201 5.37 5.53 -25.75
C LEU A 201 5.42 4.01 -25.94
N ARG A 202 4.44 3.41 -26.65
CA ARG A 202 4.41 1.96 -26.99
C ARG A 202 5.66 1.48 -27.71
N LYS A 203 6.36 2.36 -28.45
CA LYS A 203 7.59 2.03 -29.19
C LYS A 203 8.85 2.09 -28.31
N MET A 204 8.77 2.75 -27.15
CA MET A 204 9.91 3.12 -26.30
C MET A 204 10.00 2.32 -24.99
N VAL A 205 8.86 1.84 -24.48
CA VAL A 205 8.77 1.08 -23.22
C VAL A 205 9.14 -0.39 -23.39
N SER A 206 9.65 -1.02 -22.34
CA SER A 206 10.03 -2.43 -22.34
C SER A 206 10.19 -2.96 -20.92
N VAL A 207 9.51 -4.07 -20.60
CA VAL A 207 9.62 -4.75 -19.29
C VAL A 207 11.00 -5.39 -19.01
N CYS A 208 11.87 -5.47 -20.03
CA CYS A 208 13.23 -5.98 -19.95
C CYS A 208 14.31 -4.90 -20.16
N GLY A 209 13.92 -3.62 -20.28
CA GLY A 209 14.81 -2.50 -20.59
C GLY A 209 15.43 -1.81 -19.36
N GLU A 210 15.86 -0.57 -19.56
CA GLU A 210 16.30 0.35 -18.49
C GLU A 210 15.15 0.61 -17.47
N PRO A 211 15.44 0.99 -16.20
CA PRO A 211 14.43 1.29 -15.17
C PRO A 211 13.23 2.12 -15.66
N MET A 212 13.50 3.24 -16.35
CA MET A 212 12.47 4.13 -16.90
C MET A 212 11.64 3.47 -18.01
N GLN A 213 12.21 2.56 -18.82
CA GLN A 213 11.47 1.80 -19.83
C GLN A 213 10.53 0.77 -19.21
N ARG A 214 10.95 0.18 -18.10
CA ARG A 214 10.21 -0.83 -17.34
C ARG A 214 9.06 -0.19 -16.58
N LEU A 215 9.32 0.89 -15.84
CA LEU A 215 8.30 1.69 -15.19
C LEU A 215 7.34 2.31 -16.22
N GLY A 216 7.88 2.88 -17.29
CA GLY A 216 7.10 3.49 -18.37
C GLY A 216 6.07 2.56 -18.99
N ALA A 217 6.34 1.25 -19.09
CA ALA A 217 5.36 0.26 -19.53
C ALA A 217 4.13 0.23 -18.59
N TYR A 218 4.35 0.16 -17.28
CA TYR A 218 3.25 0.11 -16.31
C TYR A 218 2.53 1.45 -16.13
N MET A 219 3.26 2.57 -16.21
CA MET A 219 2.67 3.92 -16.20
C MET A 219 1.77 4.13 -17.43
N LEU A 220 2.20 3.68 -18.61
CA LEU A 220 1.42 3.71 -19.84
C LEU A 220 0.15 2.87 -19.75
N GLU A 221 0.23 1.64 -19.25
CA GLU A 221 -0.95 0.81 -19.00
C GLU A 221 -1.91 1.48 -18.00
N GLY A 222 -1.39 2.17 -16.97
CA GLY A 222 -2.19 3.00 -16.07
C GLY A 222 -2.94 4.14 -16.78
N LEU A 223 -2.30 4.82 -17.75
CA LEU A 223 -2.94 5.86 -18.56
C LEU A 223 -4.01 5.29 -19.50
N VAL A 224 -3.73 4.17 -20.18
CA VAL A 224 -4.68 3.46 -21.05
C VAL A 224 -5.90 2.99 -20.25
N ALA A 225 -5.66 2.38 -19.09
CA ALA A 225 -6.70 1.93 -18.16
C ALA A 225 -7.58 3.09 -17.65
N ARG A 226 -6.98 4.26 -17.42
CA ARG A 226 -7.70 5.47 -17.03
C ARG A 226 -8.62 5.98 -18.14
N LEU A 227 -8.09 6.16 -19.36
CA LEU A 227 -8.89 6.65 -20.51
C LEU A 227 -10.03 5.70 -20.87
N ALA A 228 -9.81 4.39 -20.76
CA ALA A 228 -10.85 3.38 -21.00
C ALA A 228 -11.86 3.24 -19.83
N SER A 229 -11.75 4.05 -18.76
CA SER A 229 -12.52 3.92 -17.51
C SER A 229 -12.50 2.50 -16.92
N SER A 230 -11.43 1.75 -17.20
CA SER A 230 -11.31 0.32 -16.92
C SER A 230 -10.39 0.01 -15.74
N GLY A 231 -9.80 1.04 -15.11
CA GLY A 231 -8.89 0.91 -13.96
C GLY A 231 -9.40 0.00 -12.84
N SER A 232 -10.66 0.15 -12.40
CA SER A 232 -11.26 -0.75 -11.39
C SER A 232 -11.35 -2.20 -11.89
N CYS A 233 -11.78 -2.41 -13.14
CA CYS A 233 -11.87 -3.74 -13.74
C CYS A 233 -10.50 -4.39 -13.92
N ILE A 234 -9.47 -3.62 -14.29
CA ILE A 234 -8.09 -4.09 -14.43
C ILE A 234 -7.49 -4.37 -13.06
N TYR A 235 -7.63 -3.47 -12.08
CA TYR A 235 -7.16 -3.67 -10.70
C TYR A 235 -7.82 -4.91 -10.05
N LYS A 236 -9.14 -5.06 -10.17
CA LYS A 236 -9.86 -6.26 -9.71
C LYS A 236 -9.43 -7.51 -10.50
N SER A 237 -9.21 -7.41 -11.80
CA SER A 237 -8.67 -8.52 -12.60
C SER A 237 -7.24 -8.89 -12.20
N LEU A 238 -6.40 -7.93 -11.83
CA LEU A 238 -5.06 -8.16 -11.28
C LEU A 238 -5.11 -8.75 -9.86
N ARG A 239 -6.23 -8.60 -9.13
CA ARG A 239 -6.54 -9.31 -7.88
C ARG A 239 -7.24 -10.67 -8.05
N CYS A 240 -7.69 -11.04 -9.26
CA CYS A 240 -8.48 -12.25 -9.51
C CYS A 240 -7.90 -13.21 -10.57
N LYS A 241 -7.10 -12.70 -11.51
CA LYS A 241 -6.23 -13.47 -12.42
C LYS A 241 -4.81 -13.56 -11.86
N GLU A 242 -4.68 -13.61 -10.54
CA GLU A 242 -3.39 -13.70 -9.88
C GLU A 242 -2.69 -15.02 -10.23
N PRO A 243 -1.35 -15.05 -10.26
CA PRO A 243 -0.58 -16.28 -10.40
C PRO A 243 -0.96 -17.28 -9.29
N ALA A 244 -0.64 -18.55 -9.47
CA ALA A 244 -1.07 -19.60 -8.54
C ALA A 244 -0.59 -19.25 -7.12
N ARG A 245 -1.44 -19.38 -6.11
CA ARG A 245 -1.23 -18.92 -4.71
C ARG A 245 0.19 -19.04 -4.12
N ALA A 246 0.98 -20.03 -4.52
CA ALA A 246 2.38 -20.17 -4.10
C ALA A 246 3.35 -19.16 -4.76
N GLU A 247 3.09 -18.78 -6.01
CA GLU A 247 3.89 -17.86 -6.83
C GLU A 247 3.79 -16.42 -6.33
N LEU A 248 2.59 -15.91 -6.02
CA LEU A 248 2.45 -14.57 -5.45
C LEU A 248 3.18 -14.43 -4.10
N LEU A 249 3.13 -15.49 -3.28
CA LEU A 249 3.88 -15.57 -2.02
C LEU A 249 5.39 -15.56 -2.25
N SER A 250 5.89 -16.25 -3.30
CA SER A 250 7.31 -16.26 -3.61
C SER A 250 7.80 -14.90 -4.12
N TYR A 251 7.00 -14.16 -4.89
CA TYR A 251 7.39 -12.81 -5.38
C TYR A 251 7.43 -11.78 -4.25
N MET A 252 6.45 -11.78 -3.35
CA MET A 252 6.45 -10.92 -2.15
C MET A 252 7.60 -11.27 -1.20
N HIS A 253 7.90 -12.57 -1.03
CA HIS A 253 9.06 -13.01 -0.27
C HIS A 253 10.38 -12.57 -0.93
N LEU A 254 10.50 -12.70 -2.24
CA LEU A 254 11.71 -12.30 -2.96
C LEU A 254 11.92 -10.78 -2.89
N LEU A 255 10.86 -9.96 -3.03
CA LEU A 255 10.94 -8.51 -2.83
C LEU A 255 11.42 -8.15 -1.41
N TYR A 256 10.90 -8.84 -0.39
CA TYR A 256 11.38 -8.73 0.99
C TYR A 256 12.86 -9.13 1.15
N GLU A 257 13.35 -10.10 0.37
CA GLU A 257 14.76 -10.51 0.44
C GLU A 257 15.71 -9.56 -0.30
N VAL A 258 15.35 -9.11 -1.51
CA VAL A 258 16.22 -8.31 -2.39
C VAL A 258 16.20 -6.80 -2.10
N CYS A 259 15.10 -6.27 -1.53
CA CYS A 259 14.97 -4.86 -1.21
C CYS A 259 14.79 -4.66 0.31
N PRO A 260 15.42 -3.62 0.91
CA PRO A 260 15.37 -3.44 2.36
C PRO A 260 14.04 -2.86 2.87
N TYR A 261 13.08 -2.48 2.01
CA TYR A 261 11.87 -1.70 2.39
C TYR A 261 11.12 -2.28 3.60
N PHE A 262 10.71 -3.55 3.49
CA PHE A 262 9.95 -4.24 4.54
C PHE A 262 10.84 -4.61 5.73
N LYS A 263 12.09 -5.04 5.49
CA LYS A 263 13.04 -5.39 6.56
C LYS A 263 13.37 -4.18 7.43
N PHE A 264 13.61 -3.01 6.83
CA PHE A 264 13.77 -1.72 7.48
C PHE A 264 12.57 -1.41 8.38
N GLY A 265 11.37 -1.40 7.82
CA GLY A 265 10.14 -1.08 8.53
C GLY A 265 9.89 -2.01 9.72
N TYR A 266 9.93 -3.33 9.47
CA TYR A 266 9.71 -4.34 10.50
C TYR A 266 10.78 -4.30 11.59
N MET A 267 12.06 -4.14 11.27
CA MET A 267 13.12 -4.05 12.28
C MET A 267 13.05 -2.75 13.09
N SER A 268 12.65 -1.63 12.47
CA SER A 268 12.42 -0.37 13.16
C SER A 268 11.25 -0.46 14.14
N ALA A 269 10.09 -0.94 13.69
CA ALA A 269 8.92 -1.15 14.54
C ALA A 269 9.19 -2.17 15.65
N ASN A 270 9.81 -3.32 15.33
CA ASN A 270 10.15 -4.33 16.33
C ASN A 270 11.16 -3.80 17.36
N GLY A 271 12.09 -2.93 16.96
CA GLY A 271 13.02 -2.25 17.88
C GLY A 271 12.28 -1.39 18.91
N ALA A 272 11.36 -0.54 18.44
CA ALA A 272 10.51 0.29 19.31
C ALA A 272 9.67 -0.55 20.29
N ILE A 273 9.08 -1.65 19.79
CA ILE A 273 8.25 -2.56 20.59
C ILE A 273 9.11 -3.29 21.63
N ALA A 274 10.26 -3.85 21.24
CA ALA A 274 11.16 -4.55 22.15
C ALA A 274 11.67 -3.63 23.26
N GLU A 275 12.01 -2.39 22.94
CA GLU A 275 12.46 -1.39 23.91
C GLU A 275 11.36 -0.99 24.90
N ALA A 276 10.16 -0.69 24.39
CA ALA A 276 9.01 -0.33 25.24
C ALA A 276 8.58 -1.50 26.15
N MET A 277 8.75 -2.74 25.70
CA MET A 277 8.31 -3.95 26.40
C MET A 277 9.42 -4.68 27.18
N LYS A 278 10.63 -4.11 27.25
CA LYS A 278 11.81 -4.78 27.82
C LYS A 278 11.60 -5.30 29.25
N ASP A 279 10.87 -4.55 30.09
CA ASP A 279 10.64 -4.86 31.51
C ASP A 279 9.26 -5.52 31.78
N GLU A 280 8.52 -5.91 30.74
CA GLU A 280 7.14 -6.42 30.86
C GLU A 280 7.11 -7.96 30.82
N ASP A 281 6.39 -8.61 31.74
CA ASP A 281 6.25 -10.09 31.74
C ASP A 281 5.14 -10.60 30.80
N ARG A 282 4.22 -9.73 30.40
CA ARG A 282 3.07 -10.06 29.54
C ARG A 282 2.87 -8.98 28.49
N VAL A 283 3.11 -9.33 27.24
CA VAL A 283 3.05 -8.42 26.09
C VAL A 283 1.87 -8.80 25.20
N HIS A 284 0.99 -7.84 24.91
CA HIS A 284 -0.03 -7.96 23.87
C HIS A 284 0.37 -7.08 22.69
N ILE A 285 0.49 -7.67 21.51
CA ILE A 285 0.71 -6.97 20.24
C ILE A 285 -0.59 -7.02 19.44
N ILE A 286 -1.09 -5.87 19.00
CA ILE A 286 -2.14 -5.79 17.98
C ILE A 286 -1.48 -5.39 16.67
N ASP A 287 -1.67 -6.20 15.63
CA ASP A 287 -1.10 -5.98 14.33
C ASP A 287 -2.20 -5.80 13.29
N PHE A 288 -2.26 -4.61 12.70
CA PHE A 288 -3.21 -4.28 11.64
C PHE A 288 -2.57 -4.57 10.28
N GLN A 289 -3.10 -5.58 9.59
CA GLN A 289 -2.58 -6.20 8.35
C GLN A 289 -1.40 -7.16 8.56
N ILE A 290 -1.56 -8.10 9.51
CA ILE A 290 -0.54 -9.09 9.86
C ILE A 290 0.00 -9.93 8.70
N SER A 291 -0.76 -10.08 7.61
CA SER A 291 -0.31 -10.73 6.39
C SER A 291 0.26 -12.14 6.68
N GLN A 292 1.55 -12.40 6.45
CA GLN A 292 2.21 -13.69 6.76
C GLN A 292 2.69 -13.85 8.20
N GLY A 293 2.69 -12.78 9.01
CA GLY A 293 3.32 -12.73 10.33
C GLY A 293 4.86 -12.66 10.30
N THR A 294 5.48 -12.43 9.14
CA THR A 294 6.94 -12.42 8.96
C THR A 294 7.64 -11.38 9.85
N GLN A 295 7.03 -10.22 10.08
CA GLN A 295 7.53 -9.22 11.03
C GLN A 295 7.79 -9.83 12.43
N TRP A 296 6.88 -10.67 12.93
CA TRP A 296 6.96 -11.19 14.29
C TRP A 296 8.00 -12.28 14.49
N VAL A 297 8.60 -12.81 13.41
CA VAL A 297 9.64 -13.84 13.49
C VAL A 297 10.86 -13.32 14.27
N THR A 298 11.36 -12.14 13.91
CA THR A 298 12.54 -11.54 14.55
C THR A 298 12.24 -11.04 15.96
N LEU A 299 11.03 -10.56 16.24
CA LEU A 299 10.66 -10.10 17.57
C LEU A 299 10.50 -11.27 18.56
N ILE A 300 9.90 -12.39 18.15
CA ILE A 300 9.83 -13.61 18.97
C ILE A 300 11.24 -14.11 19.31
N GLN A 301 12.16 -14.08 18.35
CA GLN A 301 13.57 -14.43 18.57
C GLN A 301 14.27 -13.46 19.54
N ALA A 302 14.08 -12.15 19.38
CA ALA A 302 14.64 -11.13 20.27
C ALA A 302 14.14 -11.29 21.72
N PHE A 303 12.84 -11.55 21.91
CA PHE A 303 12.27 -11.81 23.23
C PHE A 303 12.75 -13.12 23.85
N ALA A 304 13.01 -14.17 23.06
CA ALA A 304 13.62 -15.41 23.55
C ALA A 304 15.03 -15.20 24.12
N GLY A 305 15.79 -14.27 23.55
CA GLY A 305 17.12 -13.87 24.03
C GLY A 305 17.13 -12.81 25.15
N ARG A 306 15.96 -12.37 25.64
CA ARG A 306 15.85 -11.27 26.62
C ARG A 306 16.47 -11.66 27.97
N PRO A 307 17.27 -10.78 28.62
CA PRO A 307 17.68 -10.97 30.01
C PRO A 307 16.46 -11.16 30.93
N GLY A 308 16.52 -12.14 31.85
CA GLY A 308 15.37 -12.55 32.67
C GLY A 308 14.41 -13.53 31.99
N GLY A 309 14.57 -13.80 30.70
CA GLY A 309 13.77 -14.76 29.92
C GLY A 309 12.62 -14.12 29.14
N PRO A 310 11.97 -14.90 28.25
CA PRO A 310 10.89 -14.40 27.40
C PRO A 310 9.62 -14.06 28.20
N PRO A 311 8.93 -12.97 27.85
CA PRO A 311 7.59 -12.70 28.35
C PRO A 311 6.57 -13.66 27.75
N HIS A 312 5.37 -13.71 28.33
CA HIS A 312 4.22 -14.25 27.63
C HIS A 312 3.80 -13.28 26.51
N ILE A 313 3.82 -13.73 25.25
CA ILE A 313 3.45 -12.94 24.08
C ILE A 313 2.07 -13.35 23.58
N ARG A 314 1.14 -12.40 23.51
CA ARG A 314 -0.12 -12.56 22.78
C ARG A 314 -0.11 -11.68 21.55
N ILE A 315 -0.40 -12.24 20.37
CA ILE A 315 -0.57 -11.47 19.13
C ILE A 315 -2.03 -11.51 18.70
N THR A 316 -2.62 -10.34 18.46
CA THR A 316 -3.89 -10.17 17.76
C THR A 316 -3.60 -9.76 16.32
N GLY A 317 -3.70 -10.71 15.41
CA GLY A 317 -3.53 -10.47 13.99
C GLY A 317 -4.85 -10.06 13.35
N ILE A 318 -4.92 -8.83 12.85
CA ILE A 318 -6.04 -8.30 12.07
C ILE A 318 -5.64 -8.31 10.61
N ASP A 319 -6.53 -8.76 9.72
CA ASP A 319 -6.35 -8.67 8.27
C ASP A 319 -7.69 -8.89 7.57
N ASP A 320 -7.84 -8.31 6.37
CA ASP A 320 -9.08 -8.36 5.61
C ASP A 320 -9.41 -9.79 5.14
N PRO A 321 -10.68 -10.24 5.18
CA PRO A 321 -11.09 -11.49 4.56
C PRO A 321 -10.70 -11.60 3.07
N ALA A 322 -10.71 -10.50 2.31
CA ALA A 322 -10.31 -10.46 0.90
C ALA A 322 -8.80 -10.71 0.70
N SER A 323 -7.96 -10.45 1.73
CA SER A 323 -6.53 -10.76 1.70
C SER A 323 -6.23 -12.27 1.85
N ALA A 324 -7.23 -13.12 2.14
CA ALA A 324 -7.00 -14.54 2.40
C ALA A 324 -6.34 -15.31 1.23
N TYR A 325 -6.54 -14.91 -0.03
CA TYR A 325 -5.85 -15.54 -1.16
C TYR A 325 -4.35 -15.19 -1.16
N ALA A 326 -4.01 -13.89 -1.10
CA ALA A 326 -2.63 -13.41 -1.02
C ALA A 326 -1.91 -13.82 0.28
N ARG A 327 -2.67 -14.03 1.37
CA ARG A 327 -2.16 -14.65 2.61
C ARG A 327 -1.87 -16.14 2.44
N GLY A 328 -2.42 -16.77 1.42
CA GLY A 328 -2.39 -18.22 1.26
C GLY A 328 -3.21 -18.95 2.32
N GLY A 329 -4.32 -18.38 2.78
CA GLY A 329 -5.32 -19.01 3.66
C GLY A 329 -5.89 -18.07 4.73
N GLY A 330 -6.66 -18.66 5.66
CA GLY A 330 -7.18 -17.96 6.83
C GLY A 330 -6.07 -17.54 7.81
N LEU A 331 -6.38 -16.64 8.73
CA LEU A 331 -5.44 -16.19 9.78
C LEU A 331 -4.98 -17.34 10.72
N ASP A 332 -5.69 -18.46 10.74
CA ASP A 332 -5.34 -19.64 11.51
C ASP A 332 -3.98 -20.24 11.09
N ILE A 333 -3.60 -20.12 9.80
CA ILE A 333 -2.30 -20.62 9.31
C ILE A 333 -1.15 -19.78 9.88
N VAL A 334 -1.35 -18.46 10.01
CA VAL A 334 -0.37 -17.52 10.58
C VAL A 334 -0.21 -17.81 12.07
N GLY A 335 -1.32 -17.96 12.78
CA GLY A 335 -1.32 -18.38 14.18
C GLY A 335 -0.61 -19.71 14.41
N LYS A 336 -0.82 -20.71 13.54
CA LYS A 336 -0.11 -22.00 13.59
C LYS A 336 1.39 -21.86 13.36
N ARG A 337 1.82 -21.06 12.37
CA ARG A 337 3.25 -20.81 12.07
C ARG A 337 3.94 -20.08 13.23
N LEU A 338 3.38 -18.99 13.72
CA LEU A 338 3.92 -18.23 14.85
C LEU A 338 3.93 -19.06 16.14
N SER A 339 2.89 -19.85 16.40
CA SER A 339 2.88 -20.79 17.54
C SER A 339 3.96 -21.88 17.43
N LYS A 340 4.28 -22.36 16.22
CA LYS A 340 5.35 -23.33 15.99
C LYS A 340 6.73 -22.69 16.23
N LEU A 341 6.91 -21.44 15.79
CA LEU A 341 8.12 -20.67 16.04
C LEU A 341 8.32 -20.37 17.53
N ALA A 342 7.30 -19.86 18.22
CA ALA A 342 7.39 -19.54 19.64
C ALA A 342 7.74 -20.78 20.48
N LYS A 343 7.15 -21.95 20.15
CA LYS A 343 7.52 -23.25 20.76
C LYS A 343 8.98 -23.64 20.50
N LEU A 344 9.52 -23.39 19.29
CA LEU A 344 10.93 -23.66 18.97
C LEU A 344 11.88 -22.83 19.84
N PHE A 345 11.50 -21.60 20.18
CA PHE A 345 12.28 -20.67 21.01
C PHE A 345 11.86 -20.64 22.49
N ASN A 346 11.03 -21.60 22.94
CA ASN A 346 10.50 -21.69 24.32
C ASN A 346 9.78 -20.41 24.84
N VAL A 347 9.17 -19.64 23.93
CA VAL A 347 8.39 -18.44 24.26
C VAL A 347 6.93 -18.82 24.55
N PRO A 348 6.36 -18.48 25.72
CA PRO A 348 4.94 -18.67 25.99
C PRO A 348 4.11 -17.78 25.06
N PHE A 349 3.22 -18.37 24.26
CA PHE A 349 2.59 -17.68 23.13
C PHE A 349 1.10 -17.98 22.96
N GLU A 350 0.33 -16.94 22.65
CA GLU A 350 -1.08 -17.00 22.24
C GLU A 350 -1.32 -16.21 20.94
N PHE A 351 -2.17 -16.74 20.05
CA PHE A 351 -2.62 -16.04 18.87
C PHE A 351 -4.13 -15.86 18.85
N HIS A 352 -4.59 -14.64 18.62
CA HIS A 352 -5.99 -14.28 18.40
C HIS A 352 -6.16 -13.75 16.97
N SER A 353 -7.09 -14.31 16.22
CA SER A 353 -7.35 -13.95 14.82
C SER A 353 -8.58 -13.05 14.69
N ALA A 354 -8.42 -11.88 14.08
CA ALA A 354 -9.51 -10.97 13.75
C ALA A 354 -9.59 -10.78 12.22
N SER A 355 -10.35 -11.65 11.55
CA SER A 355 -10.54 -11.58 10.09
C SER A 355 -11.55 -10.49 9.73
N ILE A 356 -11.11 -9.23 9.74
CA ILE A 356 -11.95 -8.05 9.60
C ILE A 356 -11.15 -6.92 8.92
N SER A 357 -11.82 -6.14 8.07
CA SER A 357 -11.24 -4.94 7.47
C SER A 357 -10.90 -3.91 8.55
N GLY A 358 -9.80 -3.17 8.42
CA GLY A 358 -9.43 -2.09 9.35
C GLY A 358 -10.55 -1.05 9.55
N CYS A 359 -11.36 -0.84 8.51
CA CYS A 359 -12.52 0.05 8.52
C CYS A 359 -13.67 -0.43 9.42
N ASN A 360 -13.67 -1.69 9.87
CA ASN A 360 -14.75 -2.27 10.66
C ASN A 360 -14.27 -2.74 12.06
N VAL A 361 -13.03 -2.41 12.45
CA VAL A 361 -12.48 -2.80 13.75
C VAL A 361 -13.09 -1.98 14.88
N HIS A 362 -13.57 -2.69 15.90
CA HIS A 362 -14.05 -2.16 17.17
C HIS A 362 -13.28 -2.80 18.35
N GLN A 363 -13.36 -2.18 19.53
CA GLN A 363 -12.59 -2.58 20.73
C GLN A 363 -12.78 -4.05 21.12
N ASN A 364 -13.99 -4.60 20.95
CA ASN A 364 -14.30 -6.00 21.27
C ASN A 364 -13.59 -7.01 20.36
N ASN A 365 -13.20 -6.63 19.13
CA ASN A 365 -12.44 -7.51 18.23
C ASN A 365 -11.00 -7.72 18.70
N LEU A 366 -10.46 -6.77 19.46
CA LEU A 366 -9.04 -6.68 19.84
C LEU A 366 -8.65 -7.59 21.03
N GLY A 367 -9.65 -8.14 21.74
CA GLY A 367 -9.43 -9.09 22.83
C GLY A 367 -8.57 -8.53 23.97
N ILE A 368 -8.72 -7.25 24.33
CA ILE A 368 -7.92 -6.59 25.38
C ILE A 368 -8.09 -7.29 26.73
N ARG A 369 -6.99 -7.45 27.48
CA ARG A 369 -6.95 -8.07 28.81
C ARG A 369 -6.24 -7.16 29.80
N ARG A 370 -6.66 -7.17 31.07
CA ARG A 370 -5.97 -6.45 32.15
C ARG A 370 -4.66 -7.15 32.51
N GLY A 371 -3.63 -6.36 32.81
CA GLY A 371 -2.30 -6.87 33.21
C GLY A 371 -1.45 -7.37 32.05
N GLU A 372 -1.69 -6.88 30.82
CA GLU A 372 -0.84 -7.10 29.65
C GLU A 372 -0.43 -5.72 29.11
N ALA A 373 0.86 -5.53 28.82
CA ALA A 373 1.37 -4.31 28.22
C ALA A 373 1.11 -4.33 26.71
N LEU A 374 0.42 -3.29 26.21
CA LEU A 374 -0.09 -3.25 24.85
C LEU A 374 0.85 -2.50 23.89
N ALA A 375 1.25 -3.16 22.80
CA ALA A 375 1.83 -2.54 21.61
C ALA A 375 0.83 -2.60 20.45
N VAL A 376 0.81 -1.58 19.60
CA VAL A 376 0.02 -1.58 18.36
C VAL A 376 0.91 -1.28 17.16
N ASN A 377 0.77 -2.06 16.09
CA ASN A 377 1.56 -1.94 14.87
C ASN A 377 0.68 -1.59 13.67
N PHE A 378 1.09 -0.54 12.96
CA PHE A 378 0.56 -0.14 11.67
C PHE A 378 1.69 -0.16 10.65
N ALA A 379 1.82 -1.25 9.88
CA ALA A 379 2.86 -1.36 8.86
C ALA A 379 2.22 -1.52 7.48
N PHE A 380 2.41 -0.51 6.62
CA PHE A 380 1.94 -0.47 5.23
C PHE A 380 0.43 -0.76 5.12
N MET A 381 -0.41 -0.03 5.87
CA MET A 381 -1.85 -0.35 5.99
C MET A 381 -2.76 0.87 6.13
N LEU A 382 -2.34 1.94 6.81
CA LEU A 382 -3.24 3.09 7.01
C LEU A 382 -3.53 3.82 5.69
N HIS A 383 -2.61 3.76 4.72
CA HIS A 383 -2.89 4.24 3.36
C HIS A 383 -4.06 3.51 2.68
N HIS A 384 -4.27 2.21 2.92
CA HIS A 384 -5.40 1.48 2.34
C HIS A 384 -6.77 1.87 2.90
N MET A 385 -6.81 2.52 4.08
CA MET A 385 -8.08 2.96 4.65
C MET A 385 -8.63 4.19 3.91
N PRO A 386 -9.96 4.25 3.64
CA PRO A 386 -10.57 5.40 2.99
C PRO A 386 -10.36 6.68 3.81
N ASP A 387 -10.05 7.75 3.08
CA ASP A 387 -9.84 9.08 3.62
C ASP A 387 -11.14 9.91 3.56
N GLU A 388 -11.00 11.19 3.90
CA GLU A 388 -12.09 12.16 3.92
C GLU A 388 -12.70 12.44 2.53
N SER A 389 -12.00 12.10 1.43
CA SER A 389 -12.50 12.24 0.06
C SER A 389 -13.43 11.08 -0.35
N VAL A 390 -13.39 9.97 0.38
CA VAL A 390 -14.17 8.75 0.10
C VAL A 390 -15.25 8.50 1.14
N SER A 391 -14.99 8.84 2.42
CA SER A 391 -15.90 8.52 3.52
C SER A 391 -15.96 9.64 4.56
N THR A 392 -17.19 10.04 4.93
CA THR A 392 -17.45 10.97 6.02
C THR A 392 -17.21 10.37 7.41
N GLU A 393 -17.00 9.04 7.52
CA GLU A 393 -16.71 8.39 8.81
C GLU A 393 -15.29 8.65 9.33
N ASN A 394 -14.38 9.15 8.47
CA ASN A 394 -12.96 9.36 8.77
C ASN A 394 -12.35 8.12 9.51
N HIS A 395 -12.26 7.01 8.77
CA HIS A 395 -11.83 5.72 9.29
C HIS A 395 -10.45 5.77 9.93
N ARG A 396 -9.52 6.56 9.33
CA ARG A 396 -8.14 6.76 9.80
C ARG A 396 -8.13 7.35 11.22
N ASP A 397 -8.71 8.53 11.41
CA ASP A 397 -8.67 9.18 12.73
C ASP A 397 -9.52 8.43 13.76
N ARG A 398 -10.64 7.83 13.34
CA ARG A 398 -11.46 6.99 14.24
C ARG A 398 -10.66 5.79 14.76
N LEU A 399 -9.86 5.14 13.90
CA LEU A 399 -9.02 4.02 14.32
C LEU A 399 -7.88 4.47 15.26
N LEU A 400 -7.25 5.61 14.97
CA LEU A 400 -6.23 6.19 15.87
C LEU A 400 -6.81 6.55 17.24
N ARG A 401 -8.00 7.17 17.30
CA ARG A 401 -8.70 7.45 18.57
C ARG A 401 -9.10 6.16 19.31
N LEU A 402 -9.57 5.14 18.58
CA LEU A 402 -9.82 3.81 19.17
C LEU A 402 -8.54 3.27 19.82
N VAL A 403 -7.41 3.25 19.09
CA VAL A 403 -6.13 2.76 19.63
C VAL A 403 -5.67 3.59 20.82
N LYS A 404 -5.78 4.93 20.79
CA LYS A 404 -5.41 5.78 21.93
C LYS A 404 -6.23 5.44 23.19
N SER A 405 -7.53 5.13 23.03
CA SER A 405 -8.42 4.74 24.13
C SER A 405 -8.03 3.42 24.83
N LEU A 406 -7.16 2.62 24.21
CA LEU A 406 -6.62 1.38 24.79
C LEU A 406 -5.39 1.63 25.68
N SER A 407 -4.88 2.86 25.71
CA SER A 407 -3.64 3.28 26.40
C SER A 407 -2.43 2.35 26.11
N PRO A 408 -2.06 2.15 24.82
CA PRO A 408 -0.89 1.37 24.45
C PRO A 408 0.40 1.98 25.03
N LYS A 409 1.35 1.12 25.39
CA LYS A 409 2.69 1.53 25.85
C LYS A 409 3.57 2.03 24.70
N VAL A 410 3.28 1.58 23.48
CA VAL A 410 3.85 2.09 22.22
C VAL A 410 2.91 1.81 21.05
N VAL A 411 2.86 2.72 20.08
CA VAL A 411 2.28 2.48 18.74
C VAL A 411 3.36 2.72 17.69
N THR A 412 3.53 1.80 16.74
CA THR A 412 4.46 1.94 15.62
C THR A 412 3.72 2.21 14.31
N LEU A 413 4.30 3.09 13.49
CA LEU A 413 3.83 3.41 12.15
C LEU A 413 4.98 3.19 11.15
N VAL A 414 4.72 2.46 10.08
CA VAL A 414 5.59 2.31 8.91
C VAL A 414 4.74 2.52 7.66
N GLU A 415 5.10 3.50 6.83
CA GLU A 415 4.31 3.90 5.66
C GLU A 415 5.23 4.35 4.50
N GLN A 416 4.70 4.31 3.28
CA GLN A 416 5.34 4.82 2.06
C GLN A 416 5.49 6.35 2.11
N GLU A 417 6.70 6.87 1.89
CA GLU A 417 6.93 8.31 1.86
C GLU A 417 6.65 8.90 0.46
N SER A 418 5.36 9.05 0.15
CA SER A 418 4.90 9.60 -1.12
C SER A 418 3.55 10.32 -1.00
N ASN A 419 3.36 11.39 -1.79
CA ASN A 419 2.14 12.19 -1.80
C ASN A 419 1.17 11.79 -2.92
N THR A 420 0.74 10.53 -2.92
CA THR A 420 -0.24 10.04 -3.93
C THR A 420 -1.69 10.20 -3.50
N ASN A 421 -1.99 10.70 -2.30
CA ASN A 421 -3.38 10.80 -1.86
C ASN A 421 -4.09 12.11 -2.27
N THR A 422 -3.64 13.27 -1.78
CA THR A 422 -4.36 14.55 -1.90
C THR A 422 -4.20 15.23 -3.25
N ALA A 423 -3.17 14.85 -4.01
CA ALA A 423 -2.87 15.43 -5.31
C ALA A 423 -3.93 15.08 -6.38
N ALA A 424 -4.29 16.10 -7.17
CA ALA A 424 -5.02 15.91 -8.43
C ALA A 424 -4.25 15.00 -9.40
N PHE A 425 -4.91 14.49 -10.43
CA PHE A 425 -4.37 13.43 -11.29
C PHE A 425 -2.96 13.72 -11.86
N PHE A 426 -2.73 14.89 -12.47
CA PHE A 426 -1.42 15.18 -13.09
C PHE A 426 -0.27 15.29 -12.06
N PRO A 427 -0.35 16.09 -10.99
CA PRO A 427 0.69 16.09 -9.95
C PRO A 427 0.89 14.71 -9.31
N ARG A 428 -0.21 13.95 -9.10
CA ARG A 428 -0.15 12.56 -8.60
C ARG A 428 0.59 11.64 -9.56
N PHE A 429 0.42 11.79 -10.88
CA PHE A 429 1.15 11.02 -11.88
C PHE A 429 2.66 11.31 -11.82
N VAL A 430 3.06 12.59 -11.71
CA VAL A 430 4.47 12.98 -11.61
C VAL A 430 5.12 12.41 -10.33
N GLU A 431 4.45 12.57 -9.18
CA GLU A 431 4.91 12.01 -7.91
C GLU A 431 5.00 10.47 -7.94
N THR A 432 4.04 9.80 -8.60
CA THR A 432 4.10 8.33 -8.82
C THR A 432 5.29 7.95 -9.70
N LEU A 433 5.53 8.69 -10.78
CA LEU A 433 6.64 8.45 -11.70
C LEU A 433 8.00 8.55 -10.99
N ASP A 434 8.17 9.57 -10.15
CA ASP A 434 9.43 9.81 -9.44
C ASP A 434 9.66 8.84 -8.28
N TYR A 435 8.61 8.56 -7.49
CA TYR A 435 8.67 7.60 -6.39
C TYR A 435 8.99 6.18 -6.88
N TYR A 436 8.25 5.68 -7.88
CA TYR A 436 8.50 4.33 -8.40
C TYR A 436 9.75 4.25 -9.27
N ASN A 437 10.26 5.34 -9.87
CA ASN A 437 11.55 5.29 -10.57
C ASN A 437 12.69 4.94 -9.61
N ALA A 438 12.72 5.55 -8.42
CA ALA A 438 13.69 5.22 -7.39
C ALA A 438 13.63 3.73 -6.97
N MET A 439 12.44 3.13 -6.87
CA MET A 439 12.30 1.69 -6.64
C MET A 439 12.79 0.84 -7.82
N PHE A 440 12.47 1.23 -9.06
CA PHE A 440 12.83 0.46 -10.25
C PHE A 440 14.35 0.48 -10.50
N GLU A 441 15.02 1.59 -10.18
CA GLU A 441 16.48 1.70 -10.16
C GLU A 441 17.12 0.84 -9.06
N SER A 442 16.54 0.82 -7.86
CA SER A 442 17.08 0.06 -6.73
C SER A 442 16.93 -1.46 -6.90
N ILE A 443 15.94 -1.90 -7.70
CA ILE A 443 15.82 -3.28 -8.16
C ILE A 443 16.83 -3.58 -9.28
N ASP A 444 17.10 -2.63 -10.19
CA ASP A 444 18.05 -2.79 -11.31
C ASP A 444 19.48 -3.11 -10.86
N VAL A 445 19.91 -2.52 -9.74
CA VAL A 445 21.24 -2.81 -9.17
C VAL A 445 21.33 -4.16 -8.45
N THR A 446 20.19 -4.78 -8.14
CA THR A 446 20.13 -6.00 -7.32
C THR A 446 19.84 -7.25 -8.15
N LEU A 447 19.00 -7.13 -9.20
CA LEU A 447 18.54 -8.25 -10.01
C LEU A 447 18.75 -7.98 -11.52
N PRO A 448 19.27 -8.95 -12.30
CA PRO A 448 19.45 -8.80 -13.74
C PRO A 448 18.15 -8.48 -14.47
N ARG A 449 18.21 -7.65 -15.51
CA ARG A 449 17.03 -7.16 -16.23
C ARG A 449 16.23 -8.25 -16.92
N GLN A 450 16.86 -9.33 -17.38
CA GLN A 450 16.16 -10.46 -18.02
C GLN A 450 15.67 -11.50 -17.00
N HIS A 451 15.89 -11.29 -15.70
CA HIS A 451 15.52 -12.24 -14.65
C HIS A 451 14.00 -12.31 -14.49
N LYS A 452 13.40 -13.49 -14.72
CA LYS A 452 11.94 -13.69 -14.68
C LYS A 452 11.33 -13.26 -13.35
N GLU A 453 12.00 -13.55 -12.24
CA GLU A 453 11.49 -13.19 -10.91
C GLU A 453 11.52 -11.66 -10.66
N ARG A 454 12.44 -10.92 -11.30
CA ARG A 454 12.48 -9.44 -11.26
C ARG A 454 11.26 -8.85 -11.96
N ILE A 455 10.94 -9.38 -13.14
CA ILE A 455 9.74 -9.00 -13.91
C ILE A 455 8.48 -9.32 -13.08
N ASN A 456 8.41 -10.49 -12.46
CA ASN A 456 7.28 -10.90 -11.64
C ASN A 456 7.10 -10.03 -10.38
N ILE A 457 8.18 -9.66 -9.68
CA ILE A 457 8.14 -8.68 -8.58
C ILE A 457 7.53 -7.37 -9.07
N GLU A 458 8.04 -6.81 -10.16
CA GLU A 458 7.58 -5.51 -10.63
C GLU A 458 6.13 -5.57 -11.14
N GLN A 459 5.74 -6.64 -11.82
CA GLN A 459 4.38 -6.80 -12.34
C GLN A 459 3.34 -7.07 -11.24
N HIS A 460 3.66 -7.92 -10.26
CA HIS A 460 2.68 -8.38 -9.27
C HIS A 460 2.72 -7.63 -7.93
N CYS A 461 3.86 -7.02 -7.59
CA CYS A 461 3.98 -6.17 -6.41
C CYS A 461 3.76 -4.69 -6.78
N LEU A 462 4.62 -4.11 -7.62
CA LEU A 462 4.67 -2.65 -7.80
C LEU A 462 3.66 -2.11 -8.84
N ALA A 463 3.55 -2.73 -10.01
CA ALA A 463 2.71 -2.26 -11.11
C ALA A 463 1.22 -2.28 -10.75
N ARG A 464 0.79 -3.20 -9.89
CA ARG A 464 -0.57 -3.26 -9.36
C ARG A 464 -0.92 -2.00 -8.55
N GLU A 465 0.03 -1.49 -7.77
CA GLU A 465 -0.13 -0.25 -7.01
C GLU A 465 -0.14 0.96 -7.95
N VAL A 466 0.83 1.06 -8.86
CA VAL A 466 0.89 2.11 -9.91
C VAL A 466 -0.43 2.22 -10.67
N VAL A 467 -0.97 1.10 -11.16
CA VAL A 467 -2.25 1.10 -11.89
C VAL A 467 -3.42 1.53 -11.00
N ASN A 468 -3.43 1.21 -9.71
CA ASN A 468 -4.47 1.70 -8.80
C ASN A 468 -4.39 3.23 -8.61
N ILE A 469 -3.19 3.77 -8.36
CA ILE A 469 -2.95 5.21 -8.14
C ILE A 469 -3.36 6.06 -9.36
N LEU A 470 -3.08 5.56 -10.57
CA LEU A 470 -3.30 6.28 -11.82
C LEU A 470 -4.69 6.05 -12.43
N ALA A 471 -5.19 4.82 -12.45
CA ALA A 471 -6.38 4.44 -13.21
C ALA A 471 -7.67 4.37 -12.40
N CYS A 472 -7.59 4.35 -11.06
CA CYS A 472 -8.77 4.33 -10.19
C CYS A 472 -9.03 5.72 -9.58
N GLU A 473 -10.26 5.95 -9.12
CA GLU A 473 -10.67 7.13 -8.35
C GLU A 473 -11.71 6.74 -7.29
N GLY A 474 -12.03 7.66 -6.38
CA GLY A 474 -13.03 7.43 -5.32
C GLY A 474 -12.70 6.21 -4.46
N ALA A 475 -13.71 5.41 -4.11
CA ALA A 475 -13.55 4.20 -3.30
C ALA A 475 -12.74 3.07 -3.98
N GLU A 476 -12.56 3.11 -5.30
CA GLU A 476 -11.80 2.10 -6.06
C GLU A 476 -10.29 2.38 -6.03
N ARG A 477 -9.88 3.62 -5.74
CA ARG A 477 -8.48 3.96 -5.46
C ARG A 477 -8.21 3.74 -3.98
N VAL A 478 -7.46 2.69 -3.68
CA VAL A 478 -7.09 2.28 -2.31
C VAL A 478 -5.63 2.62 -1.98
N GLU A 479 -4.76 2.69 -2.99
CA GLU A 479 -3.38 3.13 -2.79
C GLU A 479 -3.34 4.65 -2.64
N ARG A 480 -3.23 5.10 -1.39
CA ARG A 480 -3.41 6.50 -0.96
C ARG A 480 -2.33 6.90 0.04
N HIS A 481 -1.08 6.88 -0.43
CA HIS A 481 0.10 7.25 0.37
C HIS A 481 0.01 8.73 0.80
N GLU A 482 0.41 9.01 2.04
CA GLU A 482 0.54 10.36 2.57
C GLU A 482 1.95 10.49 3.18
N LEU A 483 2.59 11.65 2.99
CA LEU A 483 3.89 11.97 3.61
C LEU A 483 3.80 11.88 5.14
N LEU A 484 4.91 11.54 5.82
CA LEU A 484 4.92 11.33 7.27
C LEU A 484 4.40 12.55 8.05
N GLY A 485 4.63 13.77 7.56
CA GLY A 485 4.09 15.01 8.15
C GLY A 485 2.57 14.96 8.36
N LYS A 486 1.80 14.43 7.40
CA LYS A 486 0.35 14.30 7.52
C LYS A 486 -0.05 13.22 8.53
N TRP A 487 0.68 12.10 8.57
CA TRP A 487 0.47 11.09 9.62
C TRP A 487 0.79 11.63 11.01
N ARG A 488 1.88 12.41 11.18
CA ARG A 488 2.24 13.07 12.45
C ARG A 488 1.10 13.96 12.96
N LEU A 489 0.48 14.75 12.08
CA LEU A 489 -0.68 15.57 12.42
C LEU A 489 -1.88 14.71 12.88
N ARG A 490 -2.23 13.63 12.16
CA ARG A 490 -3.32 12.70 12.55
C ARG A 490 -3.07 12.06 13.92
N PHE A 491 -1.84 11.61 14.19
CA PHE A 491 -1.46 11.04 15.49
C PHE A 491 -1.53 12.08 16.62
N GLY A 492 -1.00 13.30 16.39
CA GLY A 492 -1.09 14.40 17.36
C GLY A 492 -2.54 14.78 17.69
N LEU A 493 -3.41 14.90 16.68
CA LEU A 493 -4.85 15.18 16.85
C LEU A 493 -5.62 14.03 17.54
N ALA A 494 -5.13 12.80 17.44
CA ALA A 494 -5.65 11.66 18.21
C ALA A 494 -5.09 11.60 19.65
N GLY A 495 -4.21 12.53 20.05
CA GLY A 495 -3.65 12.63 21.40
C GLY A 495 -2.39 11.79 21.62
N PHE A 496 -1.72 11.34 20.57
CA PHE A 496 -0.42 10.66 20.69
C PHE A 496 0.74 11.65 20.82
N THR A 497 1.77 11.27 21.56
CA THR A 497 3.06 11.97 21.60
C THR A 497 4.14 11.15 20.90
N PRO A 498 5.10 11.77 20.19
CA PRO A 498 6.19 11.04 19.56
C PRO A 498 7.02 10.23 20.57
N TYR A 499 7.44 9.03 20.16
CA TYR A 499 8.40 8.20 20.87
C TYR A 499 9.62 7.96 19.97
N PRO A 500 10.68 8.79 20.09
CA PRO A 500 11.88 8.66 19.28
C PRO A 500 12.53 7.27 19.44
N LEU A 501 13.00 6.73 18.33
CA LEU A 501 13.69 5.44 18.29
C LEU A 501 15.09 5.58 18.90
N SER A 502 15.52 4.59 19.71
CA SER A 502 16.86 4.66 20.30
C SER A 502 17.97 4.46 19.29
N SER A 503 19.14 5.03 19.59
CA SER A 503 20.37 4.88 18.79
C SER A 503 20.79 3.42 18.55
N LEU A 504 20.37 2.49 19.42
CA LEU A 504 20.58 1.05 19.24
C LEU A 504 19.76 0.49 18.06
N VAL A 505 18.50 0.91 17.93
CA VAL A 505 17.64 0.55 16.79
C VAL A 505 18.24 1.11 15.51
N ASN A 506 18.65 2.38 15.53
CA ASN A 506 19.21 3.09 14.38
C ASN A 506 20.53 2.44 13.92
N ALA A 507 21.40 2.04 14.86
CA ALA A 507 22.63 1.29 14.58
C ALA A 507 22.35 -0.10 14.00
N THR A 508 21.36 -0.82 14.54
CA THR A 508 20.97 -2.16 14.04
C THR A 508 20.45 -2.09 12.60
N ILE A 509 19.65 -1.07 12.28
CA ILE A 509 19.16 -0.82 10.91
C ILE A 509 20.30 -0.42 9.97
N LYS A 510 21.27 0.38 10.45
CA LYS A 510 22.46 0.70 9.66
C LYS A 510 23.24 -0.56 9.27
N THR A 511 23.46 -1.48 10.22
CA THR A 511 24.09 -2.79 9.96
C THR A 511 23.25 -3.71 9.07
N LEU A 512 21.92 -3.61 9.08
CA LEU A 512 21.08 -4.26 8.07
C LEU A 512 21.42 -3.72 6.66
N LEU A 513 21.50 -2.40 6.51
CA LEU A 513 21.70 -1.74 5.22
C LEU A 513 23.10 -1.95 4.61
N ASP A 514 24.12 -2.25 5.43
CA ASP A 514 25.45 -2.67 4.96
C ASP A 514 25.43 -3.92 4.05
N ASN A 515 24.33 -4.68 4.04
CA ASN A 515 24.11 -5.84 3.16
C ASN A 515 23.53 -5.49 1.78
N TYR A 516 23.18 -4.22 1.53
CA TYR A 516 22.52 -3.75 0.29
C TYR A 516 23.41 -2.73 -0.45
N SER A 517 22.90 -2.16 -1.54
CA SER A 517 23.60 -1.10 -2.27
C SER A 517 23.86 0.12 -1.38
N ASN A 518 25.07 0.68 -1.48
CA ASN A 518 25.46 1.94 -0.82
C ASN A 518 24.69 3.19 -1.31
N ARG A 519 23.79 3.03 -2.29
CA ARG A 519 22.83 4.05 -2.73
C ARG A 519 21.60 4.15 -1.84
N TYR A 520 21.36 3.18 -0.96
CA TYR A 520 20.36 3.31 0.11
C TYR A 520 20.89 4.23 1.21
N ARG A 521 20.04 5.17 1.67
CA ARG A 521 20.30 6.03 2.83
C ARG A 521 19.41 5.62 4.00
N LEU A 522 19.96 5.70 5.20
CA LEU A 522 19.20 5.81 6.45
C LEU A 522 19.37 7.23 6.99
N GLU A 523 18.26 7.88 7.28
CA GLU A 523 18.24 9.24 7.83
C GLU A 523 17.30 9.30 9.04
N GLU A 524 17.65 10.11 10.03
CA GLU A 524 16.81 10.37 11.20
C GLU A 524 16.39 11.85 11.18
N ARG A 525 15.08 12.12 11.12
CA ARG A 525 14.52 13.47 11.17
C ARG A 525 13.34 13.50 12.13
N GLU A 526 13.34 14.47 13.04
CA GLU A 526 12.27 14.71 14.02
C GLU A 526 11.80 13.45 14.82
N GLY A 527 12.72 12.55 15.15
CA GLY A 527 12.44 11.31 15.88
C GLY A 527 11.83 10.18 15.04
N ALA A 528 11.82 10.32 13.71
CA ALA A 528 11.44 9.28 12.76
C ALA A 528 12.65 8.86 11.90
N LEU A 529 12.64 7.62 11.42
CA LEU A 529 13.62 7.10 10.47
C LEU A 529 13.05 7.10 9.06
N TYR A 530 13.90 7.43 8.10
CA TYR A 530 13.61 7.38 6.66
C TYR A 530 14.61 6.46 5.97
N LEU A 531 14.09 5.53 5.19
CA LEU A 531 14.84 4.77 4.21
C LEU A 531 14.69 5.46 2.86
N GLY A 532 15.79 5.91 2.28
CA GLY A 532 15.84 6.52 0.95
C GLY A 532 16.68 5.73 -0.05
N TRP A 533 16.45 6.00 -1.34
CA TRP A 533 17.28 5.60 -2.46
C TRP A 533 17.78 6.85 -3.19
N MET A 534 19.10 7.05 -3.23
CA MET A 534 19.69 8.34 -3.58
C MET A 534 18.97 9.47 -2.83
N ASP A 535 18.65 10.59 -3.47
CA ASP A 535 17.93 11.73 -2.90
C ASP A 535 16.45 11.46 -2.56
N ARG A 536 15.83 10.38 -3.07
CA ARG A 536 14.40 10.09 -2.84
C ARG A 536 14.16 9.23 -1.60
N ASP A 537 13.33 9.72 -0.68
CA ASP A 537 12.84 8.92 0.44
C ASP A 537 11.72 7.95 -0.01
N LEU A 538 11.76 6.72 0.52
CA LEU A 538 10.91 5.61 0.09
C LEU A 538 9.95 5.14 1.19
N VAL A 539 10.45 4.94 2.42
CA VAL A 539 9.69 4.43 3.56
C VAL A 539 10.03 5.23 4.80
N ALA A 540 9.02 5.69 5.53
CA ALA A 540 9.16 6.31 6.84
C ALA A 540 8.75 5.33 7.94
N SER A 541 9.41 5.42 9.10
CA SER A 541 9.09 4.65 10.31
C SER A 541 9.19 5.53 11.55
N CYS A 542 8.16 5.49 12.41
CA CYS A 542 8.14 6.21 13.67
C CYS A 542 7.33 5.48 14.75
N ALA A 543 7.48 5.92 15.99
CA ALA A 543 6.74 5.37 17.13
C ALA A 543 6.11 6.48 17.99
N TRP A 544 5.12 6.09 18.80
CA TRP A 544 4.22 7.00 19.52
C TRP A 544 3.78 6.42 20.87
N LYS A 545 3.27 7.29 21.76
CA LYS A 545 2.67 6.95 23.07
C LYS A 545 1.31 7.62 23.28
#